data_AF-A0A1D5V3N6-F1
#
_entry.id   AF-A0A1D5V3N6-F1
#
_cell.length_a   1.000
_cell.length_b   1.000
_cell.length_c   1.000
_cell.angle_alpha   90.00
_cell.angle_beta   90.00
_cell.angle_gamma   90.00
#
_symmetry.space_group_name_H-M   'P 1'
#
loop_
_entity.id
_entity.type
_entity.pdbx_description
1 polymer ?
#
loop_
_entity_poly.entity_id
_entity_poly.type
_entity_poly.pdbx_seq_one_letter_code
_entity_poly.pdbx_strand_id
1 'polypeptide(L)'
;MRWWQCRLAAAVALLAAVLALGAAGPRSPAPLRFAPGGRFKLALFADLHYGENAWTDWGPAQDDASDRVMAAVLDAENPDFVVYLGDLVTANNVPVANASLYWDRAISPARRRGVPWSTVFGNHDDMPFEWPPEWFSPAGVPPVHCPPAASAMPEPDPGCIFRGTPRVELMTAELDRACGLSRSSVGPRELWPGVSNYVLQVLSHEKPHDPALLMYFLDSGGGSYPEVVSCAQVTWFHSQSRFLNPDGRIPELVFWHVPSTAYVKVAPKATSEVRKPCVGSLNEEDVAPQVAEWGMMDALAHRPSVKAIFVGHNHGLDWCCPYEKLWLCFARHTGHGGYGDWPRGARIVEVAEKKHFSVNSWIRMENGSTHSHVTLSSARFS
;
A
#
# COMPACT_ATOMS: atom_id res chain seq x y z
N MET A 1 13.34 -23.69 84.47
CA MET A 1 14.82 -23.69 84.42
C MET A 1 15.26 -23.96 82.99
N ARG A 2 16.23 -23.17 82.49
CA ARG A 2 17.21 -23.44 81.40
C ARG A 2 16.63 -23.67 79.98
N TRP A 3 16.73 -22.71 79.05
CA TRP A 3 17.90 -22.17 78.30
C TRP A 3 18.35 -23.05 77.11
N TRP A 4 18.30 -22.44 75.91
CA TRP A 4 19.22 -22.57 74.75
C TRP A 4 19.03 -23.82 73.85
N GLN A 5 19.09 -23.82 72.50
CA GLN A 5 19.66 -22.92 71.48
C GLN A 5 19.13 -23.32 70.07
N CYS A 6 18.75 -22.31 69.27
CA CYS A 6 19.16 -22.06 67.87
C CYS A 6 19.74 -23.20 66.98
N ARG A 7 19.15 -23.42 65.79
CA ARG A 7 19.67 -23.00 64.46
C ARG A 7 19.00 -23.71 63.26
N LEU A 8 18.77 -22.91 62.19
CA LEU A 8 18.64 -23.24 60.75
C LEU A 8 17.43 -24.11 60.32
N ALA A 9 16.76 -23.92 59.18
CA ALA A 9 17.06 -23.17 57.97
C ALA A 9 15.73 -22.74 57.29
N ALA A 10 15.80 -21.65 56.53
CA ALA A 10 14.74 -21.20 55.65
C ALA A 10 14.47 -22.21 54.52
N ALA A 11 13.21 -22.51 54.25
CA ALA A 11 12.81 -23.19 53.02
C ALA A 11 11.37 -22.83 52.63
N VAL A 12 11.30 -22.07 51.52
CA VAL A 12 10.27 -22.11 50.47
C VAL A 12 8.85 -21.68 50.84
N ALA A 13 8.58 -20.39 50.66
CA ALA A 13 7.25 -19.89 50.34
C ALA A 13 7.14 -19.72 48.82
N LEU A 14 6.35 -20.56 48.16
CA LEU A 14 5.81 -20.29 46.82
C LEU A 14 4.50 -21.07 46.67
N LEU A 15 3.41 -20.48 47.15
CA LEU A 15 2.07 -20.89 46.74
C LEU A 15 1.74 -20.17 45.43
N ALA A 16 1.40 -20.96 44.43
CA ALA A 16 1.09 -20.56 43.07
C ALA A 16 -0.09 -19.58 42.98
N ALA A 17 0.14 -18.40 42.43
CA ALA A 17 -0.89 -17.60 41.79
C ALA A 17 -0.97 -18.03 40.32
N VAL A 18 -1.87 -18.98 40.01
CA VAL A 18 -2.25 -19.26 38.63
C VAL A 18 -3.13 -18.11 38.16
N LEU A 19 -2.52 -17.09 37.58
CA LEU A 19 -3.24 -16.09 36.79
C LEU A 19 -3.81 -16.81 35.57
N ALA A 20 -5.13 -16.84 35.48
CA ALA A 20 -5.86 -17.18 34.27
C ALA A 20 -5.51 -16.14 33.19
N LEU A 21 -4.45 -16.40 32.43
CA LEU A 21 -4.26 -15.83 31.11
C LEU A 21 -5.32 -16.46 30.21
N GLY A 22 -6.51 -15.87 30.22
CA GLY A 22 -7.46 -16.09 29.14
C GLY A 22 -6.76 -15.71 27.84
N ALA A 23 -6.53 -16.70 26.98
CA ALA A 23 -6.09 -16.47 25.62
C ALA A 23 -7.13 -15.56 24.96
N ALA A 24 -6.82 -14.27 24.84
CA ALA A 24 -7.60 -13.36 24.05
C ALA A 24 -7.51 -13.87 22.60
N GLY A 25 -8.62 -14.39 22.07
CA GLY A 25 -8.73 -14.65 20.64
C GLY A 25 -8.40 -13.38 19.84
N PRO A 26 -8.11 -13.51 18.53
CA PRO A 26 -7.76 -12.36 17.70
C PRO A 26 -8.86 -11.29 17.81
N ARG A 27 -8.51 -10.18 18.47
CA ARG A 27 -9.43 -9.06 18.70
C ARG A 27 -9.60 -8.36 17.36
N SER A 28 -10.85 -8.24 16.88
CA SER A 28 -11.13 -7.51 15.64
C SER A 28 -10.48 -6.13 15.69
N PRO A 29 -9.76 -5.71 14.65
CA PRO A 29 -8.93 -4.54 14.74
C PRO A 29 -9.80 -3.27 14.79
N ALA A 30 -9.42 -2.30 15.63
CA ALA A 30 -10.27 -1.13 15.93
C ALA A 30 -10.65 -0.34 14.66
N PRO A 31 -11.86 0.21 14.53
CA PRO A 31 -12.24 0.99 13.34
C PRO A 31 -11.31 2.17 13.08
N LEU A 32 -11.07 2.49 11.80
CA LEU A 32 -10.37 3.73 11.42
C LEU A 32 -11.23 4.93 11.82
N ARG A 33 -10.59 5.98 12.35
CA ARG A 33 -11.28 7.15 12.87
C ARG A 33 -10.45 8.40 12.67
N PHE A 34 -11.14 9.52 12.42
CA PHE A 34 -10.52 10.84 12.52
C PHE A 34 -9.94 11.08 13.92
N ALA A 35 -8.74 11.66 13.97
CA ALA A 35 -8.09 12.04 15.20
C ALA A 35 -8.85 13.19 15.91
N PRO A 36 -8.63 13.38 17.23
CA PRO A 36 -9.09 14.58 17.92
C PRO A 36 -8.70 15.85 17.16
N GLY A 37 -9.68 16.70 16.86
CA GLY A 37 -9.49 17.87 16.01
C GLY A 37 -9.94 17.69 14.55
N GLY A 38 -10.40 16.48 14.19
CA GLY A 38 -11.11 16.20 12.94
C GLY A 38 -10.20 16.10 11.73
N ARG A 39 -8.99 15.55 11.91
CA ARG A 39 -8.04 15.29 10.81
C ARG A 39 -7.76 13.79 10.69
N PHE A 40 -7.51 13.34 9.47
CA PHE A 40 -7.05 12.00 9.16
C PHE A 40 -5.96 12.08 8.11
N LYS A 41 -4.74 11.65 8.46
CA LYS A 41 -3.55 11.76 7.61
C LYS A 41 -3.16 10.40 7.05
N LEU A 42 -2.96 10.36 5.73
CA LEU A 42 -2.50 9.21 4.96
C LEU A 42 -1.07 9.46 4.47
N ALA A 43 -0.22 8.45 4.52
CA ALA A 43 1.00 8.39 3.70
C ALA A 43 0.82 7.36 2.58
N LEU A 44 1.07 7.78 1.34
CA LEU A 44 0.96 6.93 0.14
C LEU A 44 2.37 6.53 -0.27
N PHE A 45 2.69 5.25 -0.13
CA PHE A 45 3.91 4.65 -0.63
C PHE A 45 3.61 3.86 -1.89
N ALA A 46 4.29 4.17 -2.98
CA ALA A 46 4.11 3.51 -4.27
C ALA A 46 5.45 3.04 -4.79
N ASP A 47 5.45 1.98 -5.60
CA ASP A 47 6.60 1.58 -6.41
C ASP A 47 7.84 1.33 -5.53
N LEU A 48 7.71 0.42 -4.56
CA LEU A 48 8.79 0.09 -3.64
C LEU A 48 9.81 -0.88 -4.24
N HIS A 49 9.33 -1.80 -5.08
CA HIS A 49 10.16 -2.74 -5.85
C HIS A 49 11.12 -3.59 -5.02
N TYR A 50 10.69 -4.06 -3.86
CA TYR A 50 11.51 -4.94 -3.03
C TYR A 50 11.89 -6.23 -3.76
N GLY A 51 13.11 -6.71 -3.53
CA GLY A 51 13.60 -7.96 -4.09
C GLY A 51 14.09 -7.88 -5.54
N GLU A 52 14.24 -6.67 -6.09
CA GLU A 52 14.94 -6.48 -7.36
C GLU A 52 16.43 -6.84 -7.23
N ASN A 53 16.94 -7.59 -8.20
CA ASN A 53 18.28 -8.14 -8.32
C ASN A 53 18.77 -8.77 -7.01
N ALA A 54 17.88 -9.52 -6.34
CA ALA A 54 18.08 -10.09 -5.02
C ALA A 54 19.29 -11.02 -4.89
N TRP A 55 19.84 -11.51 -6.00
CA TRP A 55 21.05 -12.35 -6.06
C TRP A 55 22.36 -11.57 -6.11
N THR A 56 22.31 -10.22 -6.06
CA THR A 56 23.48 -9.33 -6.02
C THR A 56 23.47 -8.52 -4.73
N ASP A 57 24.59 -7.88 -4.37
CA ASP A 57 24.64 -6.96 -3.23
C ASP A 57 23.85 -5.66 -3.47
N TRP A 58 23.57 -5.32 -4.73
CA TRP A 58 22.88 -4.08 -5.10
C TRP A 58 21.41 -4.09 -4.65
N GLY A 59 20.70 -5.20 -4.85
CA GLY A 59 19.28 -5.34 -4.54
C GLY A 59 18.95 -5.13 -3.06
N PRO A 60 19.55 -5.93 -2.15
CA PRO A 60 19.40 -5.74 -0.71
C PRO A 60 19.79 -4.33 -0.23
N ALA A 61 20.78 -3.69 -0.87
CA ALA A 61 21.13 -2.31 -0.55
C ALA A 61 20.03 -1.30 -0.96
N GLN A 62 19.28 -1.56 -2.05
CA GLN A 62 18.10 -0.76 -2.42
C GLN A 62 16.93 -0.99 -1.47
N ASP A 63 16.69 -2.24 -1.06
CA ASP A 63 15.68 -2.55 -0.04
C ASP A 63 16.00 -1.80 1.28
N ASP A 64 17.27 -1.81 1.72
CA ASP A 64 17.73 -1.06 2.89
C ASP A 64 17.54 0.46 2.73
N ALA A 65 17.71 0.99 1.52
CA ALA A 65 17.48 2.39 1.23
C ALA A 65 15.99 2.74 1.27
N SER A 66 15.14 1.88 0.70
CA SER A 66 13.68 2.00 0.74
C SER A 66 13.14 1.97 2.18
N ASP A 67 13.70 1.11 3.03
CA ASP A 67 13.44 1.08 4.48
C ASP A 67 13.72 2.44 5.14
N ARG A 68 14.84 3.10 4.77
CA ARG A 68 15.20 4.43 5.30
C ARG A 68 14.26 5.53 4.82
N VAL A 69 13.86 5.53 3.55
CA VAL A 69 12.90 6.51 3.00
C VAL A 69 11.57 6.42 3.75
N MET A 70 10.99 5.21 3.84
CA MET A 70 9.72 5.01 4.55
C MET A 70 9.83 5.38 6.03
N ALA A 71 10.94 5.02 6.69
CA ALA A 71 11.18 5.42 8.08
C ALA A 71 11.19 6.94 8.24
N ALA A 72 11.95 7.66 7.41
CA ALA A 72 12.05 9.12 7.45
C ALA A 72 10.69 9.80 7.21
N VAL A 73 9.92 9.33 6.23
CA VAL A 73 8.58 9.86 5.96
C VAL A 73 7.64 9.61 7.14
N LEU A 74 7.57 8.39 7.65
CA LEU A 74 6.68 8.02 8.75
C LEU A 74 7.01 8.82 10.02
N ASP A 75 8.28 9.00 10.33
CA ASP A 75 8.73 9.76 11.51
C ASP A 75 8.45 11.27 11.37
N ALA A 76 8.60 11.82 10.16
CA ALA A 76 8.35 13.23 9.90
C ALA A 76 6.86 13.59 9.82
N GLU A 77 6.02 12.67 9.34
CA GLU A 77 4.60 12.95 9.08
C GLU A 77 3.66 12.43 10.16
N ASN A 78 4.04 11.37 10.88
CA ASN A 78 3.21 10.69 11.87
C ASN A 78 1.77 10.46 11.35
N PRO A 79 1.59 9.70 10.25
CA PRO A 79 0.28 9.49 9.64
C PRO A 79 -0.62 8.58 10.49
N ASP A 80 -1.93 8.75 10.35
CA ASP A 80 -2.92 7.87 10.97
C ASP A 80 -3.06 6.54 10.21
N PHE A 81 -2.69 6.53 8.92
CA PHE A 81 -2.84 5.38 8.05
C PHE A 81 -1.82 5.40 6.89
N VAL A 82 -1.45 4.22 6.40
CA VAL A 82 -0.61 4.05 5.21
C VAL A 82 -1.40 3.38 4.08
N VAL A 83 -1.24 3.88 2.86
CA VAL A 83 -1.68 3.20 1.65
C VAL A 83 -0.44 2.76 0.88
N TYR A 84 -0.25 1.46 0.72
CA TYR A 84 0.71 0.93 -0.23
C TYR A 84 0.02 0.77 -1.59
N LEU A 85 0.51 1.51 -2.58
CA LEU A 85 -0.17 1.79 -3.83
C LEU A 85 0.43 1.00 -4.99
N GLY A 86 0.60 -0.32 -4.80
CA GLY A 86 1.12 -1.25 -5.79
C GLY A 86 2.64 -1.23 -5.98
N ASP A 87 3.12 -2.29 -6.63
CA ASP A 87 4.53 -2.57 -6.90
C ASP A 87 5.38 -2.53 -5.63
N LEU A 88 4.92 -3.25 -4.61
CA LEU A 88 5.66 -3.45 -3.38
C LEU A 88 6.87 -4.37 -3.65
N VAL A 89 6.71 -5.35 -4.55
CA VAL A 89 7.70 -6.38 -4.86
C VAL A 89 7.93 -6.47 -6.37
N THR A 90 9.19 -6.61 -6.78
CA THR A 90 9.56 -6.90 -8.17
C THR A 90 9.52 -8.41 -8.41
N ALA A 91 8.34 -9.03 -8.46
CA ALA A 91 8.21 -10.48 -8.39
C ALA A 91 8.89 -11.21 -9.57
N ASN A 92 8.96 -10.58 -10.75
CA ASN A 92 9.70 -11.10 -11.89
C ASN A 92 11.23 -11.19 -11.66
N ASN A 93 11.73 -10.62 -10.57
CA ASN A 93 13.15 -10.60 -10.24
C ASN A 93 13.46 -11.22 -8.87
N VAL A 94 12.51 -11.99 -8.33
CA VAL A 94 12.65 -12.74 -7.08
C VAL A 94 12.81 -14.23 -7.41
N PRO A 95 14.02 -14.82 -7.28
CA PRO A 95 14.29 -16.19 -7.71
C PRO A 95 13.84 -17.26 -6.69
N VAL A 96 12.74 -17.02 -5.97
CA VAL A 96 12.19 -17.94 -4.97
C VAL A 96 10.70 -18.13 -5.15
N ALA A 97 10.21 -19.32 -4.78
CA ALA A 97 8.79 -19.69 -4.86
C ALA A 97 7.87 -18.76 -4.03
N ASN A 98 8.42 -18.13 -2.99
CA ASN A 98 7.68 -17.37 -2.00
C ASN A 98 8.28 -15.97 -1.79
N ALA A 99 7.76 -14.99 -2.53
CA ALA A 99 8.11 -13.58 -2.44
C ALA A 99 7.45 -12.88 -1.23
N SER A 100 6.62 -13.56 -0.44
CA SER A 100 5.93 -12.94 0.71
C SER A 100 6.88 -12.39 1.78
N LEU A 101 8.14 -12.80 1.80
CA LEU A 101 9.16 -12.22 2.69
C LEU A 101 9.53 -10.79 2.28
N TYR A 102 9.60 -10.51 0.97
CA TYR A 102 9.81 -9.14 0.46
C TYR A 102 8.58 -8.28 0.70
N TRP A 103 7.39 -8.84 0.50
CA TRP A 103 6.13 -8.17 0.87
C TRP A 103 6.08 -7.83 2.36
N ASP A 104 6.43 -8.79 3.22
CA ASP A 104 6.49 -8.60 4.67
C ASP A 104 7.50 -7.51 5.08
N ARG A 105 8.64 -7.46 4.40
CA ARG A 105 9.64 -6.42 4.58
C ARG A 105 9.11 -5.05 4.15
N ALA A 106 8.47 -4.94 2.98
CA ALA A 106 7.92 -3.69 2.46
C ALA A 106 6.89 -3.05 3.41
N ILE A 107 6.03 -3.86 4.04
CA ILE A 107 5.03 -3.38 5.01
C ILE A 107 5.60 -3.16 6.43
N SER A 108 6.82 -3.64 6.69
CA SER A 108 7.41 -3.65 8.02
C SER A 108 7.64 -2.26 8.66
N PRO A 109 7.95 -1.17 7.92
CA PRO A 109 8.12 0.15 8.53
C PRO A 109 6.86 0.70 9.18
N ALA A 110 5.68 0.48 8.58
CA ALA A 110 4.39 0.84 9.16
C ALA A 110 4.06 -0.05 10.37
N ARG A 111 4.24 -1.37 10.22
CA ARG A 111 4.04 -2.34 11.30
C ARG A 111 4.88 -2.04 12.54
N ARG A 112 6.17 -1.75 12.39
CA ARG A 112 7.07 -1.41 13.51
C ARG A 112 6.63 -0.16 14.28
N ARG A 113 5.90 0.75 13.62
CA ARG A 113 5.38 1.99 14.22
C ARG A 113 3.94 1.86 14.71
N GLY A 114 3.32 0.69 14.55
CA GLY A 114 1.90 0.48 14.90
C GLY A 114 0.94 1.28 14.02
N VAL A 115 1.39 1.76 12.86
CA VAL A 115 0.53 2.51 11.94
C VAL A 115 -0.25 1.51 11.09
N PRO A 116 -1.60 1.52 11.11
CA PRO A 116 -2.40 0.64 10.28
C PRO A 116 -2.23 0.98 8.79
N TRP A 117 -2.39 -0.01 7.90
CA TRP A 117 -2.20 0.17 6.47
C TRP A 117 -3.23 -0.60 5.63
N SER A 118 -3.28 -0.28 4.34
CA SER A 118 -3.91 -1.09 3.30
C SER A 118 -3.02 -1.20 2.08
N THR A 119 -3.21 -2.26 1.29
CA THR A 119 -2.44 -2.53 0.07
C THR A 119 -3.35 -2.71 -1.15
N VAL A 120 -2.95 -2.12 -2.28
CA VAL A 120 -3.41 -2.54 -3.61
C VAL A 120 -2.25 -3.17 -4.36
N PHE A 121 -2.55 -4.10 -5.25
CA PHE A 121 -1.55 -4.70 -6.12
C PHE A 121 -1.23 -3.82 -7.33
N GLY A 122 0.04 -3.80 -7.69
CA GLY A 122 0.55 -3.27 -8.96
C GLY A 122 0.86 -4.38 -9.95
N ASN A 123 1.41 -4.01 -11.11
CA ASN A 123 1.67 -4.96 -12.18
C ASN A 123 2.87 -5.87 -11.88
N HIS A 124 3.85 -5.44 -11.08
CA HIS A 124 5.04 -6.25 -10.76
C HIS A 124 4.81 -7.28 -9.67
N ASP A 125 3.83 -7.06 -8.78
CA ASP A 125 3.69 -7.81 -7.53
C ASP A 125 3.47 -9.32 -7.72
N ASP A 126 2.91 -9.75 -8.85
CA ASP A 126 2.69 -11.16 -9.17
C ASP A 126 3.21 -11.57 -10.56
N MET A 127 4.13 -10.79 -11.14
CA MET A 127 4.74 -11.18 -12.41
C MET A 127 5.46 -12.54 -12.31
N PRO A 128 5.39 -13.36 -13.36
CA PRO A 128 6.25 -14.54 -13.48
C PRO A 128 7.73 -14.15 -13.43
N PHE A 129 8.55 -15.00 -12.81
CA PHE A 129 10.00 -14.84 -12.79
C PHE A 129 10.57 -14.74 -14.21
N GLU A 130 11.37 -13.71 -14.45
CA GLU A 130 12.07 -13.47 -15.71
C GLU A 130 13.51 -13.96 -15.57
N TRP A 131 13.93 -14.83 -16.49
CA TRP A 131 15.25 -15.44 -16.46
C TRP A 131 16.34 -14.48 -16.96
N PRO A 132 17.32 -14.10 -16.14
CA PRO A 132 18.40 -13.23 -16.58
C PRO A 132 19.27 -13.94 -17.64
N PRO A 133 19.45 -13.37 -18.86
CA PRO A 133 20.23 -14.02 -19.92
C PRO A 133 21.67 -14.37 -19.50
N GLU A 134 22.28 -13.56 -18.63
CA GLU A 134 23.62 -13.74 -18.11
C GLU A 134 23.79 -15.01 -17.25
N TRP A 135 22.71 -15.56 -16.70
CA TRP A 135 22.75 -16.83 -15.97
C TRP A 135 23.02 -18.03 -16.87
N PHE A 136 22.84 -17.87 -18.19
CA PHE A 136 23.18 -18.86 -19.20
C PHE A 136 24.57 -18.62 -19.82
N SER A 137 25.36 -17.71 -19.23
CA SER A 137 26.78 -17.56 -19.52
C SER A 137 27.62 -18.58 -18.73
N PRO A 138 28.95 -18.67 -18.96
CA PRO A 138 29.84 -19.53 -18.16
C PRO A 138 29.84 -19.25 -16.64
N ALA A 139 29.33 -18.08 -16.20
CA ALA A 139 29.15 -17.77 -14.78
C ALA A 139 28.05 -18.62 -14.12
N GLY A 140 27.07 -19.09 -14.89
CA GLY A 140 25.96 -19.91 -14.42
C GLY A 140 24.91 -19.16 -13.58
N VAL A 141 23.93 -19.92 -13.10
CA VAL A 141 22.87 -19.45 -12.21
C VAL A 141 23.45 -19.20 -10.80
N PRO A 142 23.24 -18.02 -10.19
CA PRO A 142 23.65 -17.75 -8.81
C PRO A 142 23.04 -18.75 -7.82
N PRO A 143 23.73 -19.06 -6.70
CA PRO A 143 23.15 -19.91 -5.66
C PRO A 143 21.83 -19.35 -5.13
N VAL A 144 20.77 -20.16 -5.12
CA VAL A 144 19.47 -19.77 -4.54
C VAL A 144 19.41 -20.24 -3.09
N HIS A 145 19.16 -19.31 -2.17
CA HIS A 145 18.93 -19.62 -0.76
C HIS A 145 17.43 -19.77 -0.49
N CYS A 146 16.95 -21.01 -0.50
CA CYS A 146 15.56 -21.30 -0.15
C CYS A 146 15.33 -21.30 1.38
N PRO A 147 14.26 -20.64 1.87
CA PRO A 147 13.78 -20.87 3.23
C PRO A 147 13.38 -22.35 3.38
N PRO A 148 13.70 -23.02 4.51
CA PRO A 148 13.32 -24.41 4.71
C PRO A 148 11.80 -24.59 4.66
N ALA A 149 11.34 -25.63 3.96
CA ALA A 149 9.91 -25.95 3.86
C ALA A 149 9.30 -26.17 5.26
N ALA A 150 8.15 -25.56 5.52
CA ALA A 150 7.49 -25.58 6.83
C ALA A 150 6.84 -26.95 7.19
N SER A 151 7.14 -28.03 6.47
CA SER A 151 6.63 -29.37 6.78
C SER A 151 7.63 -30.45 6.40
N ALA A 152 8.01 -31.23 7.41
CA ALA A 152 8.78 -32.46 7.26
C ALA A 152 7.98 -33.48 6.42
N MET A 153 8.38 -33.67 5.17
CA MET A 153 8.09 -34.89 4.39
C MET A 153 9.39 -35.33 3.70
N PRO A 154 9.74 -36.62 3.73
CA PRO A 154 10.92 -37.15 3.06
C PRO A 154 10.58 -37.41 1.59
N GLU A 155 10.36 -36.34 0.83
CA GLU A 155 10.29 -36.38 -0.63
C GLU A 155 11.60 -35.76 -1.17
N PRO A 156 12.07 -36.14 -2.36
CA PRO A 156 13.27 -35.53 -2.95
C PRO A 156 13.06 -34.02 -3.01
N ASP A 157 14.01 -33.26 -2.46
CA ASP A 157 14.01 -31.80 -2.42
C ASP A 157 13.48 -31.25 -3.76
N PRO A 158 12.28 -30.64 -3.81
CA PRO A 158 11.70 -30.16 -5.06
C PRO A 158 12.49 -28.99 -5.65
N GLY A 159 13.62 -28.62 -5.04
CA GLY A 159 14.44 -27.49 -5.41
C GLY A 159 13.70 -26.18 -5.16
N CYS A 160 14.43 -25.09 -5.27
CA CYS A 160 13.82 -23.78 -5.37
C CYS A 160 13.00 -23.72 -6.66
N ILE A 161 11.69 -23.99 -6.57
CA ILE A 161 10.82 -23.82 -7.73
C ILE A 161 10.80 -22.31 -8.04
N PHE A 162 11.36 -21.93 -9.19
CA PHE A 162 11.27 -20.57 -9.72
C PHE A 162 9.82 -20.31 -10.15
N ARG A 163 8.97 -19.97 -9.19
CA ARG A 163 7.54 -19.71 -9.38
C ARG A 163 7.19 -18.43 -8.63
N GLY A 164 6.55 -17.49 -9.32
CA GLY A 164 6.04 -16.27 -8.69
C GLY A 164 4.98 -16.58 -7.63
N THR A 165 4.79 -15.67 -6.69
CA THR A 165 3.77 -15.79 -5.64
C THR A 165 2.48 -15.10 -6.09
N PRO A 166 1.34 -15.82 -6.17
CA PRO A 166 0.06 -15.21 -6.55
C PRO A 166 -0.38 -14.11 -5.58
N ARG A 167 -1.10 -13.10 -6.10
CA ARG A 167 -1.69 -12.00 -5.29
C ARG A 167 -2.47 -12.49 -4.06
N VAL A 168 -3.25 -13.56 -4.20
CA VAL A 168 -4.00 -14.15 -3.08
C VAL A 168 -3.08 -14.66 -1.97
N GLU A 169 -1.95 -15.26 -2.32
CA GLU A 169 -0.97 -15.76 -1.35
C GLU A 169 -0.22 -14.60 -0.67
N LEU A 170 0.14 -13.55 -1.42
CA LEU A 170 0.71 -12.32 -0.87
C LEU A 170 -0.24 -11.64 0.13
N MET A 171 -1.50 -11.45 -0.25
CA MET A 171 -2.53 -10.86 0.61
C MET A 171 -2.79 -11.71 1.86
N THR A 172 -2.84 -13.04 1.71
CA THR A 172 -3.02 -13.94 2.86
C THR A 172 -1.84 -13.84 3.83
N ALA A 173 -0.61 -13.86 3.32
CA ALA A 173 0.59 -13.71 4.13
C ALA A 173 0.65 -12.35 4.84
N GLU A 174 0.21 -11.27 4.20
CA GLU A 174 0.07 -9.95 4.83
C GLU A 174 -0.89 -10.02 6.02
N LEU A 175 -2.10 -10.54 5.81
CA LEU A 175 -3.14 -10.60 6.84
C LEU A 175 -2.70 -11.45 8.04
N ASP A 176 -2.02 -12.56 7.79
CA ASP A 176 -1.49 -13.45 8.84
C ASP A 176 -0.39 -12.78 9.67
N ARG A 177 0.46 -11.95 9.05
CA ARG A 177 1.62 -11.28 9.69
C ARG A 177 1.34 -9.83 10.12
N ALA A 178 0.12 -9.35 9.89
CA ALA A 178 -0.26 -7.96 10.13
C ALA A 178 -0.42 -7.62 11.62
N CYS A 179 -0.55 -8.61 12.51
CA CYS A 179 -0.85 -8.40 13.93
C CYS A 179 -2.08 -7.48 14.17
N GLY A 180 -3.07 -7.53 13.27
CA GLY A 180 -4.28 -6.69 13.32
C GLY A 180 -4.11 -5.25 12.82
N LEU A 181 -2.98 -4.89 12.19
CA LEU A 181 -2.75 -3.54 11.66
C LEU A 181 -3.19 -3.38 10.19
N SER A 182 -3.05 -4.42 9.37
CA SER A 182 -3.55 -4.43 8.00
C SER A 182 -5.07 -4.33 7.98
N ARG A 183 -5.57 -3.44 7.14
CA ARG A 183 -6.98 -3.25 6.80
C ARG A 183 -7.29 -3.69 5.37
N SER A 184 -6.33 -4.33 4.72
CA SER A 184 -6.54 -4.95 3.43
C SER A 184 -7.58 -6.07 3.54
N SER A 185 -8.19 -6.41 2.41
CA SER A 185 -9.08 -7.56 2.31
C SER A 185 -8.88 -8.25 0.97
N VAL A 186 -9.03 -9.57 0.97
CA VAL A 186 -9.31 -10.28 -0.27
C VAL A 186 -10.69 -9.84 -0.74
N GLY A 187 -10.76 -9.27 -1.94
CA GLY A 187 -12.00 -8.80 -2.53
C GLY A 187 -12.96 -9.95 -2.89
N PRO A 188 -14.20 -9.62 -3.26
CA PRO A 188 -15.19 -10.61 -3.67
C PRO A 188 -14.67 -11.51 -4.82
N ARG A 189 -14.98 -12.81 -4.76
CA ARG A 189 -14.48 -13.80 -5.72
C ARG A 189 -14.97 -13.56 -7.14
N GLU A 190 -16.12 -12.92 -7.29
CA GLU A 190 -16.67 -12.51 -8.59
C GLU A 190 -15.83 -11.45 -9.32
N LEU A 191 -14.87 -10.81 -8.63
CA LEU A 191 -13.95 -9.83 -9.22
C LEU A 191 -12.61 -10.44 -9.61
N TRP A 192 -12.41 -11.74 -9.37
CA TRP A 192 -11.15 -12.39 -9.70
C TRP A 192 -10.93 -12.39 -11.22
N PRO A 193 -9.68 -12.18 -11.68
CA PRO A 193 -8.42 -12.30 -10.92
C PRO A 193 -8.05 -11.11 -10.03
N GLY A 194 -8.76 -9.98 -10.08
CA GLY A 194 -8.48 -8.82 -9.23
C GLY A 194 -8.70 -9.09 -7.74
N VAL A 195 -7.64 -9.01 -6.93
CA VAL A 195 -7.67 -9.41 -5.51
C VAL A 195 -7.93 -8.22 -4.58
N SER A 196 -7.22 -7.10 -4.74
CA SER A 196 -7.33 -5.95 -3.85
C SER A 196 -8.52 -5.05 -4.22
N ASN A 197 -9.74 -5.54 -3.99
CA ASN A 197 -11.00 -4.84 -4.27
C ASN A 197 -11.87 -4.74 -3.02
N TYR A 198 -11.83 -3.60 -2.33
CA TYR A 198 -12.55 -3.41 -1.06
C TYR A 198 -12.75 -1.93 -0.73
N VAL A 199 -13.60 -1.65 0.27
CA VAL A 199 -13.92 -0.29 0.72
C VAL A 199 -13.66 -0.19 2.22
N LEU A 200 -12.92 0.84 2.63
CA LEU A 200 -12.71 1.17 4.03
C LEU A 200 -13.51 2.41 4.42
N GLN A 201 -14.08 2.37 5.63
CA GLN A 201 -14.77 3.50 6.24
C GLN A 201 -13.88 4.10 7.32
N VAL A 202 -13.70 5.43 7.28
CA VAL A 202 -13.11 6.18 8.38
C VAL A 202 -14.23 6.89 9.11
N LEU A 203 -14.41 6.54 10.39
CA LEU A 203 -15.48 7.05 11.23
C LEU A 203 -15.18 8.47 11.70
N SER A 204 -16.22 9.29 11.84
CA SER A 204 -16.10 10.63 12.42
C SER A 204 -15.57 10.58 13.85
N HIS A 205 -14.82 11.60 14.26
CA HIS A 205 -14.51 11.77 15.68
C HIS A 205 -15.75 12.24 16.46
N GLU A 206 -16.52 13.17 15.89
CA GLU A 206 -17.67 13.82 16.54
C GLU A 206 -18.90 12.91 16.60
N LYS A 207 -19.10 12.06 15.58
CA LYS A 207 -20.21 11.10 15.50
C LYS A 207 -19.64 9.68 15.42
N PRO A 208 -19.43 9.00 16.56
CA PRO A 208 -18.53 7.85 16.60
C PRO A 208 -18.92 6.64 15.74
N HIS A 209 -20.18 6.58 15.28
CA HIS A 209 -20.72 5.50 14.47
C HIS A 209 -20.97 5.90 13.01
N ASP A 210 -20.74 7.16 12.65
CA ASP A 210 -21.02 7.66 11.30
C ASP A 210 -19.71 7.65 10.46
N PRO A 211 -19.72 7.10 9.24
CA PRO A 211 -18.61 7.25 8.32
C PRO A 211 -18.48 8.71 7.85
N ALA A 212 -17.26 9.25 7.92
CA ALA A 212 -16.91 10.59 7.46
C ALA A 212 -16.04 10.59 6.18
N LEU A 213 -15.47 9.44 5.82
CA LEU A 213 -14.72 9.24 4.58
C LEU A 213 -14.84 7.78 4.14
N LEU A 214 -15.02 7.56 2.84
CA LEU A 214 -14.85 6.23 2.22
C LEU A 214 -13.57 6.20 1.39
N MET A 215 -12.83 5.11 1.51
CA MET A 215 -11.64 4.84 0.71
C MET A 215 -11.87 3.58 -0.12
N TYR A 216 -11.88 3.71 -1.43
CA TYR A 216 -12.04 2.59 -2.36
C TYR A 216 -10.66 2.13 -2.85
N PHE A 217 -10.40 0.84 -2.72
CA PHE A 217 -9.19 0.18 -3.19
C PHE A 217 -9.58 -0.75 -4.31
N LEU A 218 -8.96 -0.57 -5.47
CA LEU A 218 -9.25 -1.30 -6.70
C LEU A 218 -7.97 -1.90 -7.25
N ASP A 219 -8.07 -3.14 -7.70
CA ASP A 219 -6.99 -3.84 -8.37
C ASP A 219 -7.00 -3.45 -9.87
N SER A 220 -6.01 -2.68 -10.32
CA SER A 220 -5.90 -2.25 -11.73
C SER A 220 -5.25 -3.29 -12.64
N GLY A 221 -4.93 -4.47 -12.13
CA GLY A 221 -4.32 -5.56 -12.86
C GLY A 221 -2.85 -5.37 -13.22
N GLY A 222 -2.44 -6.05 -14.30
CA GLY A 222 -1.04 -6.25 -14.65
C GLY A 222 -0.46 -7.56 -14.12
N GLY A 223 0.79 -7.81 -14.45
CA GLY A 223 1.51 -9.02 -14.02
C GLY A 223 0.96 -10.27 -14.68
N SER A 224 0.18 -11.06 -13.94
CA SER A 224 -0.39 -12.31 -14.45
C SER A 224 -1.65 -12.14 -15.33
N TYR A 225 -2.19 -10.91 -15.45
CA TYR A 225 -3.37 -10.59 -16.28
C TYR A 225 -3.33 -9.13 -16.78
N PRO A 226 -4.24 -8.71 -17.69
CA PRO A 226 -4.19 -7.37 -18.29
C PRO A 226 -4.29 -6.22 -17.28
N GLU A 227 -3.62 -5.10 -17.59
CA GLU A 227 -3.66 -3.84 -16.85
C GLU A 227 -4.95 -3.07 -17.13
N VAL A 228 -6.05 -3.50 -16.52
CA VAL A 228 -7.37 -2.88 -16.65
C VAL A 228 -8.15 -2.92 -15.33
N VAL A 229 -8.95 -1.88 -15.09
CA VAL A 229 -10.10 -1.98 -14.18
C VAL A 229 -11.30 -2.52 -14.97
N SER A 230 -11.75 -3.73 -14.62
CA SER A 230 -12.75 -4.48 -15.38
C SER A 230 -14.18 -3.95 -15.25
N CYS A 231 -15.05 -4.29 -16.22
CA CYS A 231 -16.51 -4.03 -16.14
C CYS A 231 -17.15 -4.61 -14.86
N ALA A 232 -16.64 -5.75 -14.36
CA ALA A 232 -17.11 -6.36 -13.12
C ALA A 232 -16.82 -5.46 -11.91
N GLN A 233 -15.61 -4.87 -11.86
CA GLN A 233 -15.25 -3.90 -10.82
C GLN A 233 -16.06 -2.61 -10.93
N VAL A 234 -16.38 -2.13 -12.15
CA VAL A 234 -17.30 -0.99 -12.36
C VAL A 234 -18.69 -1.30 -11.79
N THR A 235 -19.23 -2.48 -12.09
CA THR A 235 -20.54 -2.94 -11.58
C THR A 235 -20.52 -3.05 -10.05
N TRP A 236 -19.46 -3.61 -9.50
CA TRP A 236 -19.27 -3.71 -8.05
C TRP A 236 -19.16 -2.34 -7.40
N PHE A 237 -18.39 -1.41 -7.97
CA PHE A 237 -18.29 -0.04 -7.49
C PHE A 237 -19.66 0.64 -7.44
N HIS A 238 -20.49 0.51 -8.48
CA HIS A 238 -21.85 1.04 -8.46
C HIS A 238 -22.71 0.43 -7.34
N SER A 239 -22.59 -0.88 -7.11
CA SER A 239 -23.31 -1.56 -6.03
C SER A 239 -22.87 -1.04 -4.66
N GLN A 240 -21.56 -1.03 -4.38
CA GLN A 240 -21.01 -0.59 -3.11
C GLN A 240 -21.29 0.89 -2.84
N SER A 241 -21.09 1.74 -3.84
CA SER A 241 -21.28 3.18 -3.69
C SER A 241 -22.73 3.59 -3.45
N ARG A 242 -23.70 2.89 -4.05
CA ARG A 242 -25.14 3.07 -3.76
C ARG A 242 -25.51 2.53 -2.38
N PHE A 243 -24.91 1.42 -1.95
CA PHE A 243 -25.18 0.83 -0.64
C PHE A 243 -24.62 1.68 0.51
N LEU A 244 -23.35 2.07 0.41
CA LEU A 244 -22.62 2.77 1.48
C LEU A 244 -22.91 4.27 1.51
N ASN A 245 -23.20 4.88 0.37
CA ASN A 245 -23.31 6.32 0.22
C ASN A 245 -24.32 6.69 -0.89
N PRO A 246 -25.60 6.31 -0.73
CA PRO A 246 -26.65 6.48 -1.76
C PRO A 246 -26.82 7.93 -2.20
N ASP A 247 -26.72 8.86 -1.24
CA ASP A 247 -26.91 10.30 -1.47
C ASP A 247 -25.60 11.02 -1.84
N GLY A 248 -24.46 10.33 -1.91
CA GLY A 248 -23.16 10.94 -2.21
C GLY A 248 -22.74 12.02 -1.21
N ARG A 249 -23.14 11.89 0.07
CA ARG A 249 -22.83 12.88 1.13
C ARG A 249 -21.48 12.67 1.77
N ILE A 250 -21.04 11.42 1.83
CA ILE A 250 -19.73 11.07 2.40
C ILE A 250 -18.69 11.29 1.29
N PRO A 251 -17.61 12.03 1.54
CA PRO A 251 -16.51 12.18 0.58
C PRO A 251 -15.79 10.84 0.34
N GLU A 252 -15.26 10.68 -0.87
CA GLU A 252 -14.67 9.42 -1.31
C GLU A 252 -13.30 9.66 -1.96
N LEU A 253 -12.32 8.85 -1.57
CA LEU A 253 -10.99 8.78 -2.19
C LEU A 253 -10.82 7.40 -2.82
N VAL A 254 -10.14 7.35 -3.96
CA VAL A 254 -9.95 6.11 -4.72
C VAL A 254 -8.47 5.84 -4.93
N PHE A 255 -8.08 4.58 -4.79
CA PHE A 255 -6.70 4.11 -4.87
C PHE A 255 -6.64 2.88 -5.78
N TRP A 256 -5.80 2.94 -6.81
CA TRP A 256 -5.37 1.79 -7.61
C TRP A 256 -3.97 2.08 -8.13
N HIS A 257 -3.30 1.11 -8.75
CA HIS A 257 -1.89 1.28 -9.11
C HIS A 257 -1.68 1.90 -10.50
N VAL A 258 -2.16 1.25 -11.57
CA VAL A 258 -1.90 1.68 -12.96
C VAL A 258 -2.83 2.83 -13.37
N PRO A 259 -2.33 3.98 -13.84
CA PRO A 259 -3.16 5.13 -14.21
C PRO A 259 -4.15 4.78 -15.32
N SER A 260 -5.36 5.33 -15.28
CA SER A 260 -6.30 5.15 -16.40
C SER A 260 -5.91 6.02 -17.59
N THR A 261 -6.50 5.75 -18.76
CA THR A 261 -6.31 6.60 -19.96
C THR A 261 -6.74 8.06 -19.75
N ALA A 262 -7.51 8.37 -18.70
CA ALA A 262 -7.84 9.75 -18.34
C ALA A 262 -6.62 10.57 -17.88
N TYR A 263 -5.61 9.91 -17.28
CA TYR A 263 -4.37 10.59 -16.87
C TYR A 263 -3.61 11.15 -18.07
N VAL A 264 -3.58 10.43 -19.20
CA VAL A 264 -2.96 10.90 -20.45
C VAL A 264 -3.61 12.20 -20.95
N LYS A 265 -4.93 12.35 -20.76
CA LYS A 265 -5.68 13.53 -21.26
C LYS A 265 -5.33 14.81 -20.50
N VAL A 266 -4.89 14.69 -19.24
CA VAL A 266 -4.59 15.84 -18.36
C VAL A 266 -3.11 15.98 -18.06
N ALA A 267 -2.29 15.02 -18.48
CA ALA A 267 -0.86 15.01 -18.23
C ALA A 267 -0.21 16.30 -18.76
N PRO A 268 0.60 16.99 -17.93
CA PRO A 268 1.54 17.96 -18.45
C PRO A 268 2.45 17.28 -19.47
N LYS A 269 2.93 18.02 -20.47
CA LYS A 269 3.87 17.46 -21.45
C LYS A 269 5.10 16.91 -20.73
N ALA A 270 5.49 15.67 -21.00
CA ALA A 270 6.67 15.06 -20.40
C ALA A 270 7.91 15.97 -20.52
N THR A 271 8.74 15.94 -19.47
CA THR A 271 9.96 16.75 -19.28
C THR A 271 9.72 18.27 -19.32
N SER A 272 8.47 18.73 -19.22
CA SER A 272 8.13 20.13 -19.08
C SER A 272 7.67 20.46 -17.66
N GLU A 273 7.84 21.72 -17.28
CA GLU A 273 7.38 22.24 -16.00
C GLU A 273 5.88 22.00 -15.80
N VAL A 274 5.51 21.44 -14.65
CA VAL A 274 4.11 21.28 -14.26
C VAL A 274 3.52 22.65 -13.93
N ARG A 275 2.63 23.12 -14.81
CA ARG A 275 1.98 24.43 -14.66
C ARG A 275 0.56 24.29 -14.13
N LYS A 276 0.10 25.36 -13.46
CA LYS A 276 -1.30 25.47 -13.01
C LYS A 276 -2.26 25.20 -14.19
N PRO A 277 -3.37 24.49 -13.96
CA PRO A 277 -3.92 24.12 -12.65
C PRO A 277 -3.34 22.83 -12.04
N CYS A 278 -2.43 22.14 -12.73
CA CYS A 278 -1.72 21.00 -12.17
C CYS A 278 -0.67 21.44 -11.13
N VAL A 279 -0.35 20.55 -10.20
CA VAL A 279 0.65 20.77 -9.15
C VAL A 279 1.48 19.51 -8.98
N GLY A 280 2.80 19.60 -9.14
CA GLY A 280 3.75 18.50 -9.03
C GLY A 280 5.18 19.03 -9.12
N SER A 281 6.14 18.22 -8.69
CA SER A 281 7.57 18.52 -8.72
C SER A 281 8.38 17.61 -9.65
N LEU A 282 7.78 16.55 -10.19
CA LEU A 282 8.41 15.57 -11.06
C LEU A 282 7.47 15.19 -12.21
N ASN A 283 8.01 15.29 -13.43
CA ASN A 283 7.27 15.05 -14.66
C ASN A 283 8.25 14.65 -15.78
N GLU A 284 9.02 13.59 -15.54
CA GLU A 284 10.18 13.21 -16.34
C GLU A 284 9.88 12.10 -17.36
N GLU A 285 8.62 11.69 -17.48
CA GLU A 285 8.18 10.66 -18.41
C GLU A 285 6.74 10.85 -18.87
N ASP A 286 6.36 10.11 -19.92
CA ASP A 286 4.97 10.02 -20.37
C ASP A 286 4.19 9.06 -19.46
N VAL A 287 2.90 9.35 -19.29
CA VAL A 287 1.97 8.45 -18.57
C VAL A 287 1.91 7.10 -19.30
N ALA A 288 2.06 6.02 -18.55
CA ALA A 288 1.87 4.63 -19.01
C ALA A 288 0.49 4.14 -18.52
N PRO A 289 -0.59 4.32 -19.30
CA PRO A 289 -1.94 4.03 -18.83
C PRO A 289 -2.30 2.55 -18.95
N GLN A 290 -3.36 2.16 -18.23
CA GLN A 290 -4.14 0.94 -18.46
C GLN A 290 -4.41 0.73 -19.96
N VAL A 291 -4.36 -0.53 -20.40
CA VAL A 291 -4.46 -0.90 -21.82
C VAL A 291 -5.83 -0.62 -22.44
N ALA A 292 -6.86 -0.50 -21.62
CA ALA A 292 -8.21 -0.16 -22.04
C ALA A 292 -8.97 0.51 -20.88
N GLU A 293 -10.05 1.23 -21.20
CA GLU A 293 -10.96 1.78 -20.21
C GLU A 293 -12.38 1.26 -20.41
N TRP A 294 -13.00 0.81 -19.32
CA TRP A 294 -14.27 0.07 -19.32
C TRP A 294 -15.41 0.78 -18.58
N GLY A 295 -15.25 2.08 -18.30
CA GLY A 295 -16.29 2.94 -17.74
C GLY A 295 -16.13 3.29 -16.26
N MET A 296 -15.02 2.91 -15.62
CA MET A 296 -14.75 3.31 -14.23
C MET A 296 -14.60 4.84 -14.12
N MET A 297 -13.86 5.45 -15.04
CA MET A 297 -13.66 6.89 -15.06
C MET A 297 -14.95 7.65 -15.30
N ASP A 298 -15.85 7.13 -16.14
CA ASP A 298 -17.19 7.70 -16.34
C ASP A 298 -18.01 7.63 -15.05
N ALA A 299 -18.02 6.47 -14.38
CA ALA A 299 -18.71 6.28 -13.11
C ALA A 299 -18.19 7.21 -12.01
N LEU A 300 -16.87 7.43 -11.94
CA LEU A 300 -16.23 8.29 -10.94
C LEU A 300 -16.42 9.78 -11.24
N ALA A 301 -16.27 10.21 -12.49
CA ALA A 301 -16.44 11.62 -12.88
C ALA A 301 -17.87 12.12 -12.63
N HIS A 302 -18.88 11.26 -12.81
CA HIS A 302 -20.28 11.57 -12.54
C HIS A 302 -20.67 11.50 -11.06
N ARG A 303 -19.75 11.12 -10.16
CA ARG A 303 -20.01 10.97 -8.73
C ARG A 303 -19.36 12.09 -7.92
N PRO A 304 -20.10 13.15 -7.54
CA PRO A 304 -19.52 14.35 -6.94
C PRO A 304 -18.91 14.14 -5.54
N SER A 305 -19.21 13.02 -4.87
CA SER A 305 -18.55 12.62 -3.62
C SER A 305 -17.09 12.19 -3.82
N VAL A 306 -16.72 11.71 -5.01
CA VAL A 306 -15.33 11.35 -5.35
C VAL A 306 -14.50 12.62 -5.51
N LYS A 307 -13.41 12.72 -4.75
CA LYS A 307 -12.58 13.94 -4.71
C LYS A 307 -11.26 13.78 -5.44
N ALA A 308 -10.64 12.62 -5.28
CA ALA A 308 -9.38 12.32 -5.93
C ALA A 308 -9.22 10.81 -6.16
N ILE A 309 -8.46 10.51 -7.19
CA ILE A 309 -7.97 9.17 -7.52
C ILE A 309 -6.45 9.25 -7.42
N PHE A 310 -5.84 8.31 -6.70
CA PHE A 310 -4.39 8.22 -6.52
C PHE A 310 -3.85 6.96 -7.17
N VAL A 311 -2.72 7.10 -7.87
CA VAL A 311 -2.04 6.03 -8.63
C VAL A 311 -0.53 6.04 -8.42
N GLY A 312 0.15 4.94 -8.75
CA GLY A 312 1.62 4.80 -8.74
C GLY A 312 2.13 4.58 -10.17
N HIS A 313 2.90 3.52 -10.39
CA HIS A 313 3.30 2.90 -11.67
C HIS A 313 4.35 3.70 -12.47
N ASN A 314 4.11 5.00 -12.64
CA ASN A 314 5.04 5.90 -13.29
C ASN A 314 6.00 6.50 -12.26
N HIS A 315 7.28 6.10 -12.29
CA HIS A 315 8.26 6.47 -11.28
C HIS A 315 8.75 7.93 -11.42
N GLY A 316 8.63 8.47 -12.63
CA GLY A 316 9.03 9.82 -13.00
C GLY A 316 7.91 10.86 -12.85
N LEU A 317 6.79 10.53 -12.19
CA LEU A 317 5.63 11.42 -12.04
C LEU A 317 5.24 11.58 -10.57
N ASP A 318 4.84 12.79 -10.17
CA ASP A 318 4.30 13.05 -8.81
C ASP A 318 3.21 14.14 -8.80
N TRP A 319 2.61 14.43 -9.95
CA TRP A 319 1.68 15.55 -10.09
C TRP A 319 0.24 15.17 -9.76
N CYS A 320 -0.54 16.18 -9.40
CA CYS A 320 -1.99 16.16 -9.33
C CYS A 320 -2.55 17.13 -10.38
N CYS A 321 -3.48 16.67 -11.21
CA CYS A 321 -4.17 17.48 -12.20
C CYS A 321 -5.69 17.38 -12.05
N PRO A 322 -6.42 18.46 -12.29
CA PRO A 322 -7.87 18.43 -12.45
C PRO A 322 -8.37 17.48 -13.53
N TYR A 323 -9.49 16.81 -13.26
CA TYR A 323 -10.27 16.09 -14.26
C TYR A 323 -11.75 16.21 -13.92
N GLU A 324 -12.50 16.96 -14.74
CA GLU A 324 -13.89 17.31 -14.49
C GLU A 324 -14.12 17.90 -13.07
N LYS A 325 -14.74 17.13 -12.17
CA LYS A 325 -15.08 17.54 -10.79
C LYS A 325 -14.20 16.88 -9.72
N LEU A 326 -13.18 16.13 -10.14
CA LEU A 326 -12.24 15.40 -9.28
C LEU A 326 -10.78 15.69 -9.66
N TRP A 327 -9.85 15.09 -8.93
CA TRP A 327 -8.41 15.18 -9.17
C TRP A 327 -7.80 13.82 -9.50
N LEU A 328 -6.87 13.81 -10.44
CA LEU A 328 -6.04 12.66 -10.81
C LEU A 328 -4.63 12.91 -10.30
N CYS A 329 -4.10 12.01 -9.47
CA CYS A 329 -2.87 12.24 -8.72
C CYS A 329 -1.93 11.04 -8.77
N PHE A 330 -0.71 11.25 -9.23
CA PHE A 330 0.39 10.31 -9.02
C PHE A 330 0.92 10.42 -7.59
N ALA A 331 1.12 9.29 -6.91
CA ALA A 331 2.02 9.20 -5.78
C ALA A 331 3.46 9.37 -6.27
N ARG A 332 4.37 9.71 -5.36
CA ARG A 332 5.81 9.71 -5.68
C ARG A 332 6.36 8.30 -5.45
N HIS A 333 7.16 7.83 -6.39
CA HIS A 333 7.98 6.63 -6.26
C HIS A 333 8.80 6.68 -4.97
N THR A 334 8.55 5.71 -4.09
CA THR A 334 9.11 5.67 -2.73
C THR A 334 10.34 4.76 -2.66
N GLY A 335 10.33 3.64 -3.41
CA GLY A 335 11.38 2.63 -3.37
C GLY A 335 12.68 3.12 -3.98
N HIS A 336 13.74 2.36 -3.76
CA HIS A 336 15.00 2.50 -4.49
C HIS A 336 15.18 1.41 -5.57
N GLY A 337 14.31 0.39 -5.58
CA GLY A 337 14.17 -0.52 -6.71
C GLY A 337 13.31 0.09 -7.81
N GLY A 338 13.14 -0.64 -8.90
CA GLY A 338 12.48 -0.15 -10.11
C GLY A 338 13.39 0.77 -10.92
N TYR A 339 12.85 1.35 -11.98
CA TYR A 339 13.63 2.24 -12.85
C TYR A 339 13.69 3.68 -12.33
N GLY A 340 14.74 4.40 -12.75
CA GLY A 340 14.94 5.82 -12.46
C GLY A 340 15.69 6.13 -11.17
N ASP A 341 16.38 7.27 -11.12
CA ASP A 341 17.25 7.72 -10.03
C ASP A 341 16.79 9.03 -9.37
N TRP A 342 15.51 9.41 -9.59
CA TRP A 342 14.92 10.64 -9.05
C TRP A 342 14.84 10.70 -7.52
N PRO A 343 14.81 11.88 -6.89
CA PRO A 343 14.69 11.97 -5.43
C PRO A 343 13.46 11.25 -4.86
N ARG A 344 13.67 10.44 -3.81
CA ARG A 344 12.62 9.59 -3.23
C ARG A 344 11.77 10.33 -2.21
N GLY A 345 10.54 9.85 -2.03
CA GLY A 345 9.59 10.43 -1.11
C GLY A 345 8.24 9.76 -1.18
N ALA A 346 7.23 10.40 -0.59
CA ALA A 346 5.88 9.90 -0.55
C ALA A 346 4.88 11.04 -0.74
N ARG A 347 3.70 10.72 -1.29
CA ARG A 347 2.58 11.65 -1.25
C ARG A 347 1.88 11.55 0.10
N ILE A 348 1.64 12.70 0.71
CA ILE A 348 0.84 12.81 1.92
C ILE A 348 -0.52 13.35 1.56
N VAL A 349 -1.56 12.82 2.20
CA VAL A 349 -2.94 13.29 2.05
C VAL A 349 -3.53 13.51 3.43
N GLU A 350 -3.97 14.73 3.72
CA GLU A 350 -4.64 15.07 4.96
C GLU A 350 -6.09 15.46 4.68
N VAL A 351 -7.01 14.72 5.30
CA VAL A 351 -8.44 14.95 5.20
C VAL A 351 -8.91 15.64 6.48
N ALA A 352 -9.68 16.72 6.35
CA ALA A 352 -10.30 17.40 7.49
C ALA A 352 -11.83 17.30 7.43
N GLU A 353 -12.47 16.88 8.53
CA GLU A 353 -13.94 16.74 8.62
C GLU A 353 -14.67 18.03 9.06
N LYS A 354 -13.98 18.98 9.73
CA LYS A 354 -14.60 20.19 10.33
C LYS A 354 -15.21 21.12 9.28
N LYS A 355 -16.42 21.67 9.55
CA LYS A 355 -17.20 22.78 8.91
C LYS A 355 -17.13 22.98 7.37
N HIS A 356 -15.97 22.83 6.75
CA HIS A 356 -15.72 22.68 5.32
C HIS A 356 -14.76 21.51 5.12
N PHE A 357 -15.29 20.38 4.64
CA PHE A 357 -14.47 19.24 4.24
C PHE A 357 -13.35 19.70 3.29
N SER A 358 -12.13 19.22 3.53
CA SER A 358 -10.98 19.48 2.64
C SER A 358 -10.08 18.26 2.56
N VAL A 359 -9.43 18.13 1.41
CA VAL A 359 -8.37 17.15 1.15
C VAL A 359 -7.16 17.95 0.72
N ASN A 360 -6.14 18.00 1.58
CA ASN A 360 -4.88 18.64 1.26
C ASN A 360 -3.85 17.56 0.94
N SER A 361 -2.98 17.80 -0.04
CA SER A 361 -1.92 16.89 -0.39
C SER A 361 -0.62 17.63 -0.69
N TRP A 362 0.49 16.98 -0.39
CA TRP A 362 1.84 17.47 -0.69
C TRP A 362 2.76 16.25 -0.87
N ILE A 363 3.98 16.51 -1.34
CA ILE A 363 5.02 15.50 -1.36
C ILE A 363 5.98 15.71 -0.20
N ARG A 364 6.24 14.66 0.57
CA ARG A 364 7.29 14.60 1.59
C ARG A 364 8.51 13.87 1.02
N MET A 365 9.64 14.54 0.96
CA MET A 365 10.91 13.96 0.49
C MET A 365 11.63 13.21 1.59
N GLU A 366 12.48 12.26 1.21
CA GLU A 366 13.37 11.52 2.12
C GLU A 366 14.30 12.46 2.93
N ASN A 367 14.68 13.61 2.36
CA ASN A 367 15.50 14.62 3.04
C ASN A 367 14.70 15.51 4.00
N GLY A 368 13.40 15.22 4.20
CA GLY A 368 12.50 15.96 5.08
C GLY A 368 11.86 17.20 4.46
N SER A 369 12.27 17.66 3.28
CA SER A 369 11.60 18.80 2.61
C SER A 369 10.20 18.42 2.11
N THR A 370 9.35 19.44 1.88
CA THR A 370 8.01 19.26 1.32
C THR A 370 7.80 20.12 0.08
N HIS A 371 7.11 19.58 -0.92
CA HIS A 371 6.83 20.25 -2.20
C HIS A 371 5.38 20.04 -2.63
N SER A 372 4.97 20.76 -3.68
CA SER A 372 3.73 20.45 -4.44
C SER A 372 2.45 20.43 -3.59
N HIS A 373 2.31 21.40 -2.68
CA HIS A 373 1.12 21.56 -1.84
C HIS A 373 -0.11 21.91 -2.69
N VAL A 374 -1.20 21.16 -2.52
CA VAL A 374 -2.44 21.30 -3.27
C VAL A 374 -3.66 20.96 -2.41
N THR A 375 -4.76 21.70 -2.60
CA THR A 375 -6.07 21.37 -2.02
C THR A 375 -6.96 20.75 -3.10
N LEU A 376 -7.32 19.48 -2.93
CA LEU A 376 -8.12 18.68 -3.87
C LEU A 376 -9.62 18.95 -3.65
N SER A 377 -10.00 20.21 -3.82
CA SER A 377 -11.42 20.62 -3.78
C SER A 377 -12.11 20.32 -5.11
N SER A 378 -13.43 20.11 -5.06
CA SER A 378 -14.28 20.08 -6.26
C SER A 378 -14.14 21.39 -7.00
N ALA A 379 -13.36 21.39 -8.06
CA ALA A 379 -13.00 22.61 -8.72
C ALA A 379 -14.11 23.08 -9.65
N ARG A 380 -14.32 24.40 -9.65
CA ARG A 380 -15.07 25.07 -10.71
C ARG A 380 -14.08 25.42 -11.81
N PHE A 381 -13.72 24.46 -12.65
CA PHE A 381 -13.03 24.79 -13.89
C PHE A 381 -14.11 25.22 -14.89
N SER A 382 -14.15 26.53 -15.13
CA SER A 382 -15.06 27.22 -16.05
C SER A 382 -14.78 26.87 -17.50
#